data_AF-A0A0R2L4Y3-F1
#
_entry.id   AF-A0A0R2L4Y3-F1
#
_cell.length_a   1.000
_cell.length_b   1.000
_cell.length_c   1.000
_cell.angle_alpha   90.00
_cell.angle_beta   90.00
_cell.angle_gamma   90.00
#
_symmetry.space_group_name_H-M   'P 1'
#
loop_
_entity.id
_entity.type
_entity.pdbx_description
1 polymer ?
#
loop_
_entity_poly.entity_id
_entity_poly.type
_entity_poly.pdbx_seq_one_letter_code
_entity_poly.pdbx_strand_id
1 'polypeptide(L)' 'MADKQRLPDSQFPMYMDKQTASDYIGFSVKTLENAIQFKGLSIAIEEIPHVQKVWLNKLKVNRWLEEGL' A
#
# COMPACT_ATOMS: atom_id res chain seq x y z
N MET A 1 -3.56 2.32 -13.53
CA MET A 1 -4.10 3.68 -13.29
C MET A 1 -4.82 3.67 -11.96
N ALA A 2 -4.67 4.72 -11.14
CA ALA A 2 -5.32 4.80 -9.82
C ALA A 2 -6.81 5.11 -9.92
N ASP A 3 -7.61 4.49 -9.07
CA ASP A 3 -9.08 4.65 -9.03
C ASP A 3 -9.48 6.04 -8.47
N LYS A 4 -8.60 6.67 -7.69
CA LYS A 4 -8.77 7.98 -7.05
C LYS A 4 -7.42 8.72 -6.98
N GLN A 5 -7.48 10.03 -6.75
CA GLN A 5 -6.28 10.84 -6.53
C GLN A 5 -5.59 10.44 -5.22
N ARG A 6 -4.28 10.20 -5.29
CA ARG A 6 -3.42 9.92 -4.12
C ARG A 6 -3.45 11.09 -3.14
N LEU A 7 -3.66 10.80 -1.86
CA LEU A 7 -3.70 11.81 -0.80
C LEU A 7 -2.27 12.18 -0.31
N PRO A 8 -2.07 13.36 0.30
CA PRO A 8 -0.75 13.82 0.72
C PRO A 8 -0.09 12.88 1.73
N ASP A 9 1.19 12.61 1.52
CA ASP A 9 2.02 11.78 2.37
C ASP A 9 1.95 12.13 3.87
N SER A 10 1.79 13.40 4.22
CA SER A 10 1.70 13.85 5.62
C SER A 10 0.47 13.34 6.38
N GLN A 11 -0.54 12.82 5.68
CA GLN A 11 -1.79 12.35 6.28
C GLN A 11 -1.77 10.86 6.65
N PHE A 12 -0.70 10.13 6.30
CA PHE A 12 -0.64 8.67 6.45
C PHE A 12 0.52 8.23 7.33
N PRO A 13 0.30 7.22 8.20
CA PRO A 13 1.34 6.63 9.02
C PRO A 13 2.39 5.89 8.17
N MET A 14 3.57 5.65 8.74
CA MET A 14 4.63 4.86 8.08
C MET A 14 4.17 3.42 7.78
N TYR A 15 3.34 2.85 8.65
CA TYR A 15 2.76 1.52 8.53
C TYR A 15 1.26 1.63 8.34
N MET A 16 0.76 1.12 7.22
CA MET A 16 -0.63 1.24 6.82
C MET A 16 -1.26 -0.14 6.75
N ASP A 17 -2.46 -0.31 7.32
CA ASP A 17 -3.24 -1.50 7.04
C ASP A 17 -3.75 -1.47 5.57
N LYS A 18 -4.36 -2.56 5.11
CA LYS A 18 -4.87 -2.64 3.73
C LYS A 18 -5.82 -1.49 3.38
N GLN A 19 -6.69 -1.09 4.31
CA GLN A 19 -7.67 -0.02 4.06
C GLN A 19 -6.96 1.32 3.88
N THR A 20 -6.10 1.66 4.84
CA THR A 20 -5.29 2.88 4.83
C THR A 20 -4.38 2.95 3.60
N ALA A 21 -3.76 1.84 3.20
CA ALA A 21 -2.93 1.77 2.00
C ALA A 21 -3.76 1.94 0.71
N SER A 22 -4.99 1.41 0.69
CA SER A 22 -5.91 1.61 -0.45
C SER A 22 -6.31 3.07 -0.59
N ASP A 23 -6.64 3.73 0.51
CA ASP A 23 -7.00 5.15 0.54
C ASP A 23 -5.79 6.03 0.19
N TYR A 24 -4.62 5.65 0.68
CA TYR A 24 -3.36 6.34 0.38
C TYR A 24 -3.07 6.35 -1.12
N ILE A 25 -3.03 5.18 -1.74
CA ILE A 25 -2.70 5.02 -3.17
C ILE A 25 -3.86 5.48 -4.07
N GLY A 26 -5.07 5.57 -3.52
CA GLY A 26 -6.29 5.85 -4.27
C GLY A 26 -6.77 4.62 -5.05
N PHE A 27 -6.57 3.42 -4.53
CA PHE A 27 -7.05 2.16 -5.11
C PHE A 27 -8.29 1.67 -4.37
N SER A 28 -9.16 0.92 -5.04
CA SER A 28 -10.11 0.06 -4.30
C SER A 28 -9.34 -1.03 -3.53
N VAL A 29 -9.89 -1.53 -2.42
CA VAL A 29 -9.27 -2.65 -1.68
C VAL A 29 -9.00 -3.85 -2.60
N LYS A 30 -9.92 -4.15 -3.52
CA LYS A 30 -9.75 -5.21 -4.52
C LYS A 30 -8.59 -4.92 -5.49
N THR A 31 -8.46 -3.68 -5.94
CA THR A 31 -7.34 -3.25 -6.80
C THR A 31 -6.01 -3.38 -6.05
N LEU A 32 -5.98 -3.01 -4.75
CA LEU A 32 -4.82 -3.17 -3.89
C LEU A 32 -4.44 -4.64 -3.73
N GLU A 33 -5.40 -5.53 -3.49
CA GLU A 33 -5.14 -6.98 -3.37
C GLU A 33 -4.59 -7.57 -4.67
N ASN A 34 -5.13 -7.18 -5.82
CA ASN A 34 -4.56 -7.55 -7.11
C ASN A 34 -3.14 -7.02 -7.29
N ALA A 35 -2.85 -5.80 -6.82
CA ALA A 35 -1.51 -5.24 -6.89
C ALA A 35 -0.51 -6.01 -6.02
N ILE A 36 -0.94 -6.41 -4.81
CA ILE A 36 -0.16 -7.26 -3.90
C ILE A 36 0.12 -8.62 -4.56
N GLN A 37 -0.90 -9.25 -5.13
CA GLN A 37 -0.80 -10.61 -5.65
C GLN A 37 -0.08 -10.71 -7.01
N PHE A 38 -0.28 -9.73 -7.89
CA PHE A 38 0.12 -9.85 -9.30
C PHE A 38 1.03 -8.73 -9.79
N LYS A 39 1.17 -7.62 -9.06
CA LYS A 39 1.95 -6.45 -9.50
C LYS A 39 3.16 -6.14 -8.62
N GLY A 40 3.50 -7.03 -7.70
CA GLY A 40 4.71 -6.90 -6.88
C GLY A 40 4.59 -5.94 -5.69
N LEU A 41 3.40 -5.44 -5.36
CA LEU A 41 3.20 -4.62 -4.16
C LEU A 41 3.42 -5.43 -2.86
N SER A 42 3.48 -6.77 -2.95
CA SER A 42 3.85 -7.65 -1.84
C SER A 42 5.20 -7.30 -1.21
N ILE A 43 6.14 -6.68 -1.93
CA ILE A 43 7.42 -6.21 -1.36
C ILE A 43 7.23 -5.19 -0.23
N ALA A 44 6.10 -4.47 -0.24
CA ALA A 44 5.79 -3.46 0.76
C ALA A 44 5.19 -4.06 2.04
N ILE A 45 4.85 -5.36 2.04
CA ILE A 45 4.32 -6.05 3.22
C ILE A 45 5.43 -6.18 4.27
N GLU A 46 5.13 -5.75 5.49
CA GLU A 46 5.90 -6.07 6.68
C GLU A 46 5.04 -6.86 7.66
N GLU A 47 5.55 -8.03 8.01
CA GLU A 47 4.99 -8.85 9.08
C GLU A 47 5.60 -8.40 10.40
N ILE A 48 4.75 -7.91 11.31
CA ILE A 48 5.16 -7.59 12.66
C ILE A 48 4.89 -8.84 13.51
N PRO A 49 5.89 -9.54 14.05
CA PRO A 49 5.74 -10.88 14.64
C PRO A 49 4.76 -10.96 15.82
N HIS A 50 4.42 -9.82 16.44
CA HIS A 50 3.47 -9.74 17.56
C HIS A 50 2.08 -9.26 17.15
N VAL A 51 1.89 -8.88 15.89
CA VAL A 51 0.62 -8.40 15.37
C VAL A 51 0.27 -9.31 14.19
N GLN A 52 -0.74 -10.15 14.36
CA GLN A 52 -1.27 -11.03 13.30
C GLN A 52 -1.96 -10.24 12.16
N LYS A 53 -1.52 -9.02 11.89
CA LYS A 53 -2.02 -8.14 10.84
C LYS A 53 -0.89 -7.83 9.87
N VAL A 54 -1.24 -7.86 8.59
CA VAL A 54 -0.38 -7.43 7.49
C VAL A 54 -0.37 -5.91 7.44
N TRP A 55 0.82 -5.31 7.52
CA TRP A 55 1.02 -3.88 7.35
C TRP A 55 1.82 -3.61 6.09
N LEU A 56 1.53 -2.49 5.42
CA LEU A 56 2.29 -2.00 4.28
C LEU A 56 3.16 -0.82 4.72
N ASN A 57 4.46 -0.92 4.43
CA ASN A 57 5.41 0.16 4.68
C ASN A 57 5.29 1.22 3.58
N LYS A 58 4.97 2.45 3.98
CA LYS A 58 4.75 3.58 3.10
C LYS A 58 5.92 3.89 2.16
N LEU A 59 7.16 3.78 2.63
CA LEU A 59 8.33 4.03 1.78
C LEU A 59 8.44 2.99 0.66
N LYS A 60 8.15 1.73 0.97
CA LYS A 60 8.15 0.64 -0.01
C LYS A 60 6.98 0.77 -0.97
N VAL A 61 5.80 1.20 -0.50
CA VAL A 61 4.65 1.55 -1.35
C VAL A 61 5.03 2.69 -2.31
N ASN A 62 5.68 3.75 -1.84
CA ASN A 62 6.11 4.86 -2.67
C ASN A 62 7.12 4.42 -3.72
N ARG A 63 8.13 3.66 -3.31
CA ARG A 63 9.10 3.08 -4.23
C ARG A 63 8.42 2.22 -5.29
N TRP A 64 7.47 1.36 -4.91
CA TRP A 64 6.70 0.57 -5.86
C TRP A 64 5.90 1.44 -6.86
N LEU A 65 5.33 2.56 -6.40
CA LEU A 65 4.64 3.50 -7.29
C LEU A 65 5.58 4.25 -8.24
N GLU A 66 6.80 4.54 -7.79
CA GLU A 66 7.84 5.24 -8.57
C GLU A 66 8.54 4.30 -9.58
N GLU A 67 8.75 3.05 -9.19
CA GLU A 67 9.41 2.01 -10.02
C GLU A 67 8.42 1.26 -10.92
N GLY A 68 7.11 1.36 -10.67
CA GLY A 68 6.11 0.39 -11.13
C GLY A 68 4.77 0.95 -11.61
N LEU A 69 4.80 2.01 -12.43
CA LEU A 69 3.70 2.39 -13.33
C LEU A 69 4.17 2.46 -14.78
#